data_AF-A0A1H8G272-F1
#
_entry.id   AF-A0A1H8G272-F1
#
_cell.length_a   1.000
_cell.length_b   1.000
_cell.length_c   1.000
_cell.angle_alpha   90.00
_cell.angle_beta   90.00
_cell.angle_gamma   90.00
#
_symmetry.space_group_name_H-M   'P 1'
#
loop_
_entity.id
_entity.type
_entity.pdbx_description
1 polymer ?
#
loop_
_entity_poly.entity_id
_entity_poly.type
_entity_poly.pdbx_seq_one_letter_code
_entity_poly.pdbx_strand_id
1 'polypeptide(L)'
;MKSNRLFLRRRTRGLLFATLLFLLSSCTIGYHEDESFESDVKNATLESPQLENVKVELDATGENATIEWPVVHGAEGYEFSWYVVDDPENPIAVVEGEFIDGCSVELEVEEDTKYKFLIKTIGNKQFNNKDAEKACEISFSTLLETYASIPSGVDLTQWFIDNPLPETDMEPNEDGTLKELAYELEANGEYTISGPIDFGARKVTIRGNKINHSKITFGQSGRILTQNGLKIKFMDFYCNAMEKGSSDASLIGLSKTPNEQLKVSSGEYVIKDPIVIQSCNVYDLNRHLLYDSGKKYCVENFTVKASFIRCNQSNTIVYFNKGSFINITFKESTLCSTVQNGSYFAQVNGNRPNKITGYSNGTFNFYNCTVYNLAYSKDFTNWNSYRGQACLTLNFSRTIFVDCGKGDMTNKIMGNANMSRNFEYNTYWYNGSQSNDKYDTNTLDTDPGFINAVNGDFTVTGASQLEKRTGDPRWLPLVEE
;
A
#
# COMPACT_ATOMS: atom_id res chain seq x y z
N MET A 1 -26.25 -54.93 15.83
CA MET A 1 -26.89 -55.80 14.80
C MET A 1 -27.16 -54.92 13.59
N LYS A 2 -26.31 -54.96 12.55
CA LYS A 2 -26.45 -55.76 11.31
C LYS A 2 -27.84 -55.57 10.70
N SER A 3 -27.99 -55.00 9.50
CA SER A 3 -27.70 -55.69 8.22
C SER A 3 -27.90 -54.70 7.05
N ASN A 4 -26.85 -54.21 6.38
CA ASN A 4 -26.27 -54.77 5.15
C ASN A 4 -27.28 -55.34 4.13
N ARG A 5 -27.51 -54.60 3.02
CA ARG A 5 -27.75 -55.17 1.68
C ARG A 5 -27.03 -54.28 0.66
N LEU A 6 -25.83 -54.66 0.23
CA LEU A 6 -25.56 -55.59 -0.89
C LEU A 6 -25.87 -54.96 -2.26
N PHE A 7 -24.99 -54.06 -2.72
CA PHE A 7 -24.73 -53.97 -4.16
C PHE A 7 -23.75 -55.09 -4.52
N LEU A 8 -24.28 -56.12 -5.17
CA LEU A 8 -23.50 -57.21 -5.73
C LEU A 8 -22.63 -56.68 -6.89
N ARG A 9 -21.32 -56.77 -6.67
CA ARG A 9 -20.32 -57.07 -7.70
C ARG A 9 -20.88 -58.00 -8.78
N ARG A 10 -20.68 -57.65 -10.04
CA ARG A 10 -19.76 -58.36 -10.96
C ARG A 10 -19.76 -57.70 -12.34
N ARG A 11 -18.54 -57.44 -12.83
CA ARG A 11 -18.16 -56.99 -14.19
C ARG A 11 -18.19 -55.49 -14.48
N THR A 12 -17.31 -54.73 -13.83
CA THR A 12 -16.79 -53.46 -14.40
C THR A 12 -15.50 -53.03 -13.69
N ARG A 13 -14.54 -53.95 -13.58
CA ARG A 13 -13.13 -53.64 -13.22
C ARG A 13 -12.14 -54.14 -14.27
N GLY A 14 -12.58 -54.19 -15.53
CA GLY A 14 -11.77 -54.61 -16.68
C GLY A 14 -11.80 -53.64 -17.85
N LEU A 15 -12.42 -52.47 -17.71
CA LEU A 15 -12.41 -51.38 -18.69
C LEU A 15 -12.35 -50.07 -17.91
N LEU A 16 -11.13 -49.62 -17.65
CA LEU A 16 -10.74 -48.24 -17.28
C LEU A 16 -9.23 -48.19 -16.99
N PHE A 17 -8.57 -49.35 -16.86
CA PHE A 17 -7.11 -49.48 -16.91
C PHE A 17 -6.54 -49.69 -18.33
N ALA A 18 -7.38 -49.69 -19.36
CA ALA A 18 -6.95 -49.88 -20.76
C ALA A 18 -6.99 -48.59 -21.60
N THR A 19 -7.51 -47.48 -21.07
CA THR A 19 -7.50 -46.16 -21.74
C THR A 19 -6.41 -45.23 -21.21
N LEU A 20 -5.74 -45.58 -20.11
CA LEU A 20 -4.58 -44.85 -19.60
C LEU A 20 -3.24 -45.31 -20.22
N LEU A 21 -3.23 -46.41 -20.96
CA LEU A 21 -2.05 -46.94 -21.68
C LEU A 21 -2.02 -46.58 -23.19
N PHE A 22 -3.06 -45.91 -23.70
CA PHE A 22 -3.13 -45.39 -25.08
C PHE A 22 -2.94 -43.87 -25.19
N LEU A 23 -2.71 -43.16 -24.09
CA LEU A 23 -2.27 -41.75 -24.10
C LEU A 23 -0.77 -41.57 -23.78
N LEU A 24 -0.05 -42.69 -23.60
CA LEU A 24 1.42 -42.73 -23.43
C LEU A 24 2.12 -43.55 -24.53
N SER A 25 1.50 -43.69 -25.70
CA SER A 25 2.06 -44.43 -26.83
C SER A 25 1.71 -43.80 -28.18
N SER A 26 1.95 -42.49 -28.31
CA SER A 26 2.13 -41.84 -29.62
C SER A 26 3.30 -40.85 -29.60
N CYS A 27 4.47 -41.33 -29.19
CA CYS A 27 5.76 -40.74 -29.57
C CYS A 27 6.67 -41.82 -30.18
N THR A 28 6.18 -42.52 -31.20
CA THR A 28 6.99 -43.21 -32.21
C THR A 28 6.10 -43.25 -33.46
N ILE A 29 6.20 -42.33 -34.41
CA ILE A 29 7.32 -42.07 -35.31
C ILE A 29 7.35 -40.55 -35.52
N GLY A 30 8.20 -39.86 -34.76
CA GLY A 30 8.69 -38.55 -35.16
C GLY A 30 9.79 -38.79 -36.19
N TYR A 31 9.74 -38.08 -37.29
CA TYR A 31 10.81 -37.99 -38.28
C TYR A 31 12.19 -38.06 -37.60
N HIS A 32 12.98 -39.09 -37.92
CA HIS A 32 14.43 -39.04 -37.75
C HIS A 32 14.98 -38.16 -38.88
N GLU A 33 14.74 -36.87 -38.78
CA GLU A 33 15.77 -35.95 -39.22
C GLU A 33 16.68 -35.80 -38.00
N ASP A 34 17.93 -36.23 -38.15
CA ASP A 34 19.03 -35.79 -37.30
C ASP A 34 19.21 -34.28 -37.55
N GLU A 35 18.20 -33.46 -37.24
CA GLU A 35 18.38 -32.03 -37.03
C GLU A 35 19.16 -31.91 -35.73
N SER A 36 20.48 -32.13 -35.83
CA SER A 36 21.40 -31.44 -34.95
C SER A 36 21.08 -29.96 -35.15
N PHE A 37 20.45 -29.32 -34.17
CA PHE A 37 20.39 -27.88 -34.08
C PHE A 37 21.81 -27.35 -33.86
N GLU A 38 22.64 -27.47 -34.89
CA GLU A 38 23.85 -26.66 -34.99
C GLU A 38 23.38 -25.25 -35.31
N SER A 39 23.84 -24.29 -34.52
CA SER A 39 23.65 -22.91 -34.91
C SER A 39 24.31 -22.67 -36.26
N ASP A 40 23.58 -22.02 -37.15
CA ASP A 40 24.05 -21.48 -38.42
C ASP A 40 25.02 -20.29 -38.22
N VAL A 41 25.10 -19.73 -37.01
CA VAL A 41 25.98 -18.62 -36.63
C VAL A 41 27.28 -19.14 -36.01
N LYS A 42 28.39 -18.94 -36.72
CA LYS A 42 29.74 -19.34 -36.30
C LYS A 42 30.75 -18.22 -36.59
N ASN A 43 31.77 -18.08 -35.76
CA ASN A 43 32.82 -17.05 -35.88
C ASN A 43 32.28 -15.60 -35.85
N ALA A 44 31.15 -15.35 -35.20
CA ALA A 44 30.53 -14.04 -35.13
C ALA A 44 30.76 -13.35 -33.76
N THR A 45 30.66 -12.03 -33.73
CA THR A 45 30.41 -11.29 -32.47
C THR A 45 28.91 -11.11 -32.38
N LEU A 46 28.29 -11.66 -31.35
CA LEU A 46 26.83 -11.63 -31.22
C LEU A 46 26.34 -10.25 -30.79
N GLU A 47 25.05 -10.02 -30.97
CA GLU A 47 24.36 -8.85 -30.42
C GLU A 47 23.38 -9.30 -29.34
N SER A 48 23.10 -8.42 -28.39
CA SER A 48 22.01 -8.63 -27.43
C SER A 48 20.64 -8.52 -28.10
N PRO A 49 19.58 -9.10 -27.50
CA PRO A 49 18.21 -8.89 -27.96
C PRO A 49 17.91 -7.39 -28.13
N GLN A 50 17.14 -7.04 -29.16
CA GLN A 50 16.67 -5.66 -29.32
C GLN A 50 15.54 -5.37 -28.33
N LEU A 51 15.51 -4.15 -27.79
CA LEU A 51 14.58 -3.73 -26.74
C LEU A 51 13.11 -3.98 -27.13
N GLU A 52 12.73 -3.69 -28.37
CA GLU A 52 11.37 -3.89 -28.87
C GLU A 52 10.90 -5.35 -28.89
N ASN A 53 11.84 -6.30 -28.79
CA ASN A 53 11.54 -7.73 -28.75
C ASN A 53 11.58 -8.31 -27.33
N VAL A 54 11.92 -7.50 -26.32
CA VAL A 54 11.85 -7.90 -24.91
C VAL A 54 10.46 -7.56 -24.37
N LYS A 55 9.82 -8.54 -23.74
CA LYS A 55 8.52 -8.37 -23.09
C LYS A 55 8.68 -8.41 -21.58
N VAL A 56 7.97 -7.53 -20.89
CA VAL A 56 7.85 -7.54 -19.43
C VAL A 56 6.38 -7.57 -19.10
N GLU A 57 5.93 -8.63 -18.45
CA GLU A 57 4.54 -8.83 -18.05
C GLU A 57 4.46 -9.03 -16.54
N LEU A 58 3.53 -8.33 -15.88
CA LEU A 58 3.22 -8.57 -14.49
C LEU A 58 2.19 -9.67 -14.37
N ASP A 59 2.30 -10.49 -13.33
CA ASP A 59 1.26 -11.41 -12.95
C ASP A 59 -0.01 -10.69 -12.46
N ALA A 60 -1.08 -11.45 -12.22
CA ALA A 60 -2.36 -10.89 -11.81
C ALA A 60 -2.32 -10.23 -10.40
N THR A 61 -1.31 -10.54 -9.58
CA THR A 61 -1.12 -9.92 -8.26
C THR A 61 -0.29 -8.64 -8.35
N GLY A 62 0.51 -8.49 -9.41
CA GLY A 62 1.48 -7.41 -9.56
C GLY A 62 2.73 -7.60 -8.69
N GLU A 63 2.95 -8.81 -8.17
CA GLU A 63 4.07 -9.15 -7.28
C GLU A 63 5.20 -9.84 -8.04
N ASN A 64 4.93 -10.43 -9.21
CA ASN A 64 5.96 -11.04 -10.04
C ASN A 64 5.96 -10.45 -11.44
N ALA A 65 7.15 -10.22 -11.98
CA ALA A 65 7.37 -9.83 -13.37
C ALA A 65 8.05 -10.97 -14.12
N THR A 66 7.50 -11.32 -15.28
CA THR A 66 8.12 -12.25 -16.23
C THR A 66 8.73 -11.43 -17.36
N ILE A 67 10.04 -11.61 -17.57
CA ILE A 67 10.81 -10.95 -18.62
C ILE A 67 11.17 -12.00 -19.66
N GLU A 68 10.73 -11.83 -20.90
CA GLU A 68 10.99 -12.76 -22.00
C GLU A 68 11.69 -12.05 -23.16
N TRP A 69 12.62 -12.74 -23.81
CA TRP A 69 13.33 -12.23 -24.99
C TRP A 69 13.47 -13.32 -26.07
N PRO A 70 13.72 -12.96 -27.34
CA PRO A 70 13.93 -13.93 -28.39
C PRO A 70 15.28 -14.64 -28.23
N VAL A 71 15.35 -15.87 -28.74
CA VAL A 71 16.61 -16.61 -28.87
C VAL A 71 17.56 -15.88 -29.81
N VAL A 72 18.79 -15.62 -29.34
CA VAL A 72 19.90 -15.15 -30.16
C VAL A 72 20.66 -16.37 -30.69
N HIS A 73 20.59 -16.60 -32.00
CA HIS A 73 21.25 -17.72 -32.65
C HIS A 73 22.78 -17.67 -32.42
N GLY A 74 23.35 -18.80 -31.99
CA GLY A 74 24.79 -18.93 -31.72
C GLY A 74 25.21 -18.56 -30.30
N ALA A 75 24.26 -18.17 -29.44
CA ALA A 75 24.48 -17.92 -28.02
C ALA A 75 24.70 -19.21 -27.23
N GLU A 76 25.52 -19.13 -26.17
CA GLU A 76 25.63 -20.16 -25.11
C GLU A 76 24.59 -19.94 -24.02
N GLY A 77 24.17 -18.68 -23.83
CA GLY A 77 23.23 -18.24 -22.81
C GLY A 77 23.27 -16.72 -22.70
N TYR A 78 22.77 -16.20 -21.59
CA TYR A 78 22.72 -14.76 -21.34
C TYR A 78 23.24 -14.43 -19.95
N GLU A 79 23.93 -13.30 -19.83
CA GLU A 79 24.25 -12.68 -18.56
C GLU A 79 23.12 -11.68 -18.22
N PHE A 80 22.44 -11.92 -17.10
CA PHE A 80 21.31 -11.13 -16.62
C PHE A 80 21.70 -10.34 -15.38
N SER A 81 21.33 -9.06 -15.33
CA SER A 81 21.46 -8.24 -14.12
C SER A 81 20.20 -7.43 -13.90
N TRP A 82 19.86 -7.21 -12.63
CA TRP A 82 18.66 -6.52 -12.21
C TRP A 82 18.96 -5.58 -11.05
N TYR A 83 18.57 -4.33 -11.23
CA TYR A 83 18.76 -3.26 -10.27
C TYR A 83 17.42 -2.60 -9.91
N VAL A 84 17.23 -2.29 -8.64
CA VAL A 84 16.32 -1.23 -8.19
C VAL A 84 16.98 0.11 -8.48
N VAL A 85 16.27 1.01 -9.16
CA VAL A 85 16.76 2.31 -9.64
C VAL A 85 15.84 3.47 -9.24
N ASP A 86 15.18 3.35 -8.08
CA ASP A 86 14.45 4.47 -7.48
C ASP A 86 15.36 5.70 -7.22
N ASP A 87 16.64 5.43 -6.92
CA ASP A 87 17.74 6.38 -7.01
C ASP A 87 18.67 5.99 -8.19
N PRO A 88 18.55 6.62 -9.37
CA PRO A 88 19.40 6.31 -10.51
C PRO A 88 20.90 6.52 -10.27
N GLU A 89 21.27 7.38 -9.32
CA GLU A 89 22.67 7.63 -8.97
C GLU A 89 23.26 6.55 -8.05
N ASN A 90 22.40 5.81 -7.34
CA ASN A 90 22.78 4.74 -6.42
C ASN A 90 21.92 3.48 -6.66
N PRO A 91 22.06 2.80 -7.83
CA PRO A 91 21.30 1.60 -8.13
C PRO A 91 21.64 0.47 -7.14
N ILE A 92 20.61 -0.23 -6.66
CA ILE A 92 20.77 -1.38 -5.75
C ILE A 92 20.66 -2.65 -6.58
N ALA A 93 21.73 -3.45 -6.63
CA ALA A 93 21.70 -4.74 -7.30
C ALA A 93 20.83 -5.73 -6.52
N VAL A 94 19.80 -6.26 -7.18
CA VAL A 94 19.02 -7.40 -6.69
C VAL A 94 19.70 -8.69 -7.14
N VAL A 95 20.12 -8.73 -8.41
CA VAL A 95 20.89 -9.80 -9.04
C VAL A 95 21.93 -9.16 -9.96
N GLU A 96 23.16 -9.65 -9.94
CA GLU A 96 24.24 -9.12 -10.79
C GLU A 96 25.00 -10.25 -11.49
N GLY A 97 25.06 -10.19 -12.81
CA GLY A 97 25.86 -11.10 -13.65
C GLY A 97 25.41 -12.58 -13.63
N GLU A 98 24.12 -12.87 -13.41
CA GLU A 98 23.63 -14.24 -13.38
C GLU A 98 23.60 -14.86 -14.78
N PHE A 99 24.05 -16.12 -14.90
CA PHE A 99 23.97 -16.85 -16.16
C PHE A 99 22.62 -17.53 -16.33
N ILE A 100 21.92 -17.23 -17.43
CA ILE A 100 20.62 -17.78 -17.78
C ILE A 100 20.74 -18.69 -19.00
N ASP A 101 20.43 -19.98 -18.80
CA ASP A 101 20.24 -20.98 -19.86
C ASP A 101 18.75 -21.03 -20.25
N GLY A 102 18.34 -20.05 -21.06
CA GLY A 102 16.95 -19.82 -21.42
C GLY A 102 16.72 -18.40 -21.94
N CYS A 103 15.47 -18.06 -22.21
CA CYS A 103 15.09 -16.72 -22.70
C CYS A 103 13.94 -16.09 -21.91
N SER A 104 13.79 -16.51 -20.65
CA SER A 104 12.77 -16.02 -19.73
C SER A 104 13.30 -16.04 -18.30
N VAL A 105 12.94 -15.03 -17.50
CA VAL A 105 13.24 -14.93 -16.07
C VAL A 105 12.00 -14.39 -15.36
N GLU A 106 11.68 -14.97 -14.20
CA GLU A 106 10.59 -14.52 -13.32
C GLU A 106 11.18 -13.95 -12.03
N LEU A 107 10.68 -12.80 -11.60
CA LEU A 107 11.30 -11.94 -10.60
C LEU A 107 10.25 -11.30 -9.69
N GLU A 108 10.50 -11.27 -8.38
CA GLU A 108 9.60 -10.64 -7.39
C GLU A 108 9.75 -9.12 -7.36
N VAL A 109 8.72 -8.39 -7.75
CA VAL A 109 8.72 -6.93 -7.80
C VAL A 109 7.97 -6.30 -6.63
N GLU A 110 8.44 -5.12 -6.25
CA GLU A 110 7.82 -4.28 -5.24
C GLU A 110 6.88 -3.25 -5.88
N GLU A 111 5.81 -2.88 -5.15
CA GLU A 111 4.91 -1.80 -5.54
C GLU A 111 5.65 -0.45 -5.58
N ASP A 112 5.32 0.37 -6.57
CA ASP A 112 5.87 1.72 -6.76
C ASP A 112 7.42 1.77 -6.79
N THR A 113 8.03 0.86 -7.54
CA THR A 113 9.48 0.75 -7.67
C THR A 113 9.90 0.84 -9.13
N LYS A 114 11.03 1.52 -9.37
CA LYS A 114 11.68 1.61 -10.68
C LYS A 114 12.81 0.59 -10.77
N TYR A 115 12.90 -0.07 -11.92
CA TYR A 115 13.83 -1.15 -12.17
C TYR A 115 14.61 -0.94 -13.47
N LYS A 116 15.83 -1.47 -13.49
CA LYS A 116 16.66 -1.59 -14.68
C LYS A 116 17.14 -3.03 -14.84
N PHE A 117 16.91 -3.59 -16.01
CA PHE A 117 17.40 -4.92 -16.39
C PHE A 117 18.48 -4.80 -17.47
N LEU A 118 19.48 -5.68 -17.40
CA LEU A 118 20.53 -5.81 -18.41
C LEU A 118 20.56 -7.26 -18.91
N ILE A 119 20.43 -7.45 -20.23
CA ILE A 119 20.54 -8.77 -20.87
C ILE A 119 21.71 -8.74 -21.85
N LYS A 120 22.79 -9.46 -21.56
CA LYS A 120 23.96 -9.56 -22.42
C LYS A 120 24.10 -10.97 -23.01
N THR A 121 24.13 -11.08 -24.34
CA THR A 121 24.33 -12.38 -24.99
C THR A 121 25.76 -12.89 -24.78
N ILE A 122 25.89 -14.14 -24.35
CA ILE A 122 27.17 -14.84 -24.22
C ILE A 122 27.38 -15.70 -25.47
N GLY A 123 28.53 -15.56 -26.12
CA GLY A 123 28.86 -16.26 -27.35
C GLY A 123 29.26 -17.70 -27.10
N ASN A 124 28.70 -18.64 -27.89
CA ASN A 124 29.09 -20.04 -27.77
C ASN A 124 30.50 -20.31 -28.29
N LYS A 125 31.38 -20.68 -27.36
CA LYS A 125 32.80 -20.96 -27.64
C LYS A 125 33.01 -22.15 -28.58
N GLN A 126 32.10 -23.13 -28.61
CA GLN A 126 32.18 -24.27 -29.54
C GLN A 126 32.06 -23.81 -31.00
N PHE A 127 31.34 -22.72 -31.24
CA PHE A 127 31.17 -22.11 -32.57
C PHE A 127 32.13 -20.95 -32.84
N ASN A 128 33.11 -20.72 -31.94
CA ASN A 128 34.03 -19.58 -31.96
C ASN A 128 33.29 -18.22 -32.01
N ASN A 129 32.11 -18.15 -31.42
CA ASN A 129 31.36 -16.90 -31.28
C ASN A 129 31.90 -16.11 -30.09
N LYS A 130 31.86 -14.78 -30.20
CA LYS A 130 32.20 -13.84 -29.12
C LYS A 130 30.93 -13.28 -28.50
N ASP A 131 31.02 -12.95 -27.22
CA ASP A 131 29.96 -12.27 -26.47
C ASP A 131 29.55 -10.95 -27.13
N ALA A 132 28.33 -10.51 -26.83
CA ALA A 132 27.89 -9.18 -27.19
C ALA A 132 28.70 -8.11 -26.48
N GLU A 133 29.04 -7.03 -27.20
CA GLU A 133 29.79 -5.91 -26.64
C GLU A 133 28.95 -5.08 -25.65
N LYS A 134 27.63 -5.06 -25.84
CA LYS A 134 26.68 -4.29 -25.03
C LYS A 134 25.50 -5.16 -24.63
N ALA A 135 25.02 -4.96 -23.41
CA ALA A 135 23.74 -5.49 -22.97
C ALA A 135 22.57 -4.72 -23.60
N CYS A 136 21.43 -5.39 -23.73
CA CYS A 136 20.14 -4.72 -23.87
C CYS A 136 19.76 -4.16 -22.51
N GLU A 137 19.49 -2.85 -22.44
CA GLU A 137 19.05 -2.16 -21.23
C GLU A 137 17.54 -1.92 -21.28
N ILE A 138 16.83 -2.37 -20.24
CA ILE A 138 15.38 -2.26 -20.13
C ILE A 138 15.04 -1.46 -18.88
N SER A 139 14.27 -0.39 -19.05
CA SER A 139 13.68 0.36 -17.94
C SER A 139 12.26 -0.14 -17.69
N PHE A 140 11.96 -0.47 -16.44
CA PHE A 140 10.65 -0.98 -16.04
C PHE A 140 10.19 -0.28 -14.76
N SER A 141 8.88 -0.12 -14.59
CA SER A 141 8.33 0.51 -13.41
C SER A 141 6.99 -0.09 -13.05
N THR A 142 6.79 -0.37 -11.76
CA THR A 142 5.50 -0.78 -11.21
C THR A 142 4.62 0.42 -10.82
N LEU A 143 5.10 1.66 -11.05
CA LEU A 143 4.29 2.86 -10.83
C LEU A 143 3.20 2.97 -11.91
N LEU A 144 2.01 3.40 -11.49
CA LEU A 144 0.93 3.79 -12.42
C LEU A 144 1.45 4.80 -13.45
N GLU A 145 1.06 4.69 -14.72
CA GLU A 145 1.48 5.62 -15.76
C GLU A 145 1.16 7.10 -15.40
N THR A 146 2.13 8.00 -15.60
CA THR A 146 1.95 9.44 -15.32
C THR A 146 0.97 10.05 -16.34
N TYR A 147 -0.15 10.57 -15.85
CA TYR A 147 -1.09 11.37 -16.64
C TYR A 147 -0.53 12.77 -16.92
N ALA A 148 0.02 13.43 -15.90
CA ALA A 148 0.65 14.73 -16.04
C ALA A 148 1.75 14.95 -14.99
N SER A 149 2.85 15.58 -15.41
CA SER A 149 3.88 16.07 -14.50
C SER A 149 3.60 17.54 -14.15
N ILE A 150 3.74 17.89 -12.88
CA ILE A 150 3.54 19.25 -12.38
C ILE A 150 4.90 19.86 -12.01
N PRO A 151 5.26 21.03 -12.56
CA PRO A 151 6.56 21.65 -12.29
C PRO A 151 6.63 22.24 -10.88
N SER A 152 7.81 22.22 -10.28
CA SER A 152 8.08 22.85 -8.98
C SER A 152 7.79 24.36 -8.97
N GLY A 153 7.47 24.91 -7.81
CA GLY A 153 7.25 26.33 -7.57
C GLY A 153 5.81 26.80 -7.77
N VAL A 154 4.87 25.89 -8.08
CA VAL A 154 3.47 26.23 -8.33
C VAL A 154 2.59 26.09 -7.08
N ASP A 155 1.48 26.85 -7.08
CA ASP A 155 0.36 26.58 -6.19
C ASP A 155 -0.55 25.54 -6.84
N LEU A 156 -0.62 24.35 -6.25
CA LEU A 156 -1.42 23.24 -6.74
C LEU A 156 -2.91 23.60 -6.77
N THR A 157 -3.38 24.47 -5.88
CA THR A 157 -4.77 24.95 -5.91
C THR A 157 -5.06 25.66 -7.23
N GLN A 158 -4.18 26.59 -7.64
CA GLN A 158 -4.33 27.32 -8.89
C GLN A 158 -4.06 26.41 -10.10
N TRP A 159 -3.08 25.52 -10.00
CA TRP A 159 -2.74 24.60 -11.09
C TRP A 159 -3.92 23.70 -11.48
N PHE A 160 -4.64 23.13 -10.52
CA PHE A 160 -5.83 22.31 -10.80
C PHE A 160 -7.06 23.13 -11.24
N ILE A 161 -7.07 24.45 -11.03
CA ILE A 161 -8.08 25.36 -11.62
C ILE A 161 -7.75 25.59 -13.09
N ASP A 162 -6.48 25.86 -13.41
CA ASP A 162 -6.01 26.16 -14.77
C ASP A 162 -5.92 24.90 -15.64
N ASN A 163 -5.73 23.75 -15.02
CA ASN A 163 -5.65 22.42 -15.63
C ASN A 163 -6.73 21.53 -15.02
N PRO A 164 -8.01 21.77 -15.33
CA PRO A 164 -9.09 20.99 -14.77
C PRO A 164 -8.93 19.52 -15.15
N LEU A 165 -9.24 18.64 -14.20
CA LEU A 165 -9.24 17.20 -14.45
C LEU A 165 -10.16 16.90 -15.63
N PRO A 166 -9.79 15.96 -16.53
CA PRO A 166 -10.67 15.57 -17.61
C PRO A 166 -12.05 15.19 -17.07
N GLU A 167 -13.09 15.55 -17.80
CA GLU A 167 -14.40 14.93 -17.58
C GLU A 167 -14.17 13.43 -17.70
N THR A 168 -14.58 12.69 -16.67
CA THR A 168 -14.30 11.25 -16.54
C THR A 168 -14.42 10.58 -17.89
N ASP A 169 -13.33 10.03 -18.41
CA ASP A 169 -13.39 9.22 -19.63
C ASP A 169 -14.46 8.15 -19.36
N MET A 170 -15.60 8.30 -20.04
CA MET A 170 -16.69 7.32 -19.98
C MET A 170 -16.31 6.02 -20.68
N GLU A 171 -15.10 5.98 -21.25
CA GLU A 171 -14.45 4.76 -21.73
C GLU A 171 -13.67 4.18 -20.55
N PRO A 172 -14.23 3.17 -19.86
CA PRO A 172 -13.43 2.40 -18.91
C PRO A 172 -12.21 1.80 -19.62
N ASN A 173 -11.17 1.48 -18.85
CA ASN A 173 -10.10 0.58 -19.25
C ASN A 173 -10.70 -0.71 -19.86
N GLU A 174 -9.89 -1.49 -20.60
CA GLU A 174 -10.34 -2.76 -21.20
C GLU A 174 -11.01 -3.71 -20.17
N ASP A 175 -10.68 -3.58 -18.89
CA ASP A 175 -11.23 -4.34 -17.76
C ASP A 175 -12.54 -3.76 -17.14
N GLY A 176 -13.07 -2.65 -17.66
CA GLY A 176 -14.29 -2.02 -17.17
C GLY A 176 -14.08 -0.99 -16.03
N THR A 177 -12.84 -0.71 -15.62
CA THR A 177 -12.53 0.26 -14.55
C THR A 177 -12.33 1.69 -15.08
N LEU A 178 -12.70 2.71 -14.30
CA LEU A 178 -12.37 4.10 -14.64
C LEU A 178 -10.85 4.33 -14.55
N LYS A 179 -10.27 5.00 -15.55
CA LYS A 179 -8.83 5.30 -15.58
C LYS A 179 -8.42 6.15 -14.36
N GLU A 180 -7.41 5.68 -13.62
CA GLU A 180 -6.81 6.42 -12.51
C GLU A 180 -5.84 7.48 -13.06
N LEU A 181 -5.99 8.74 -12.63
CA LEU A 181 -5.16 9.85 -13.08
C LEU A 181 -3.97 10.03 -12.14
N ALA A 182 -2.76 9.72 -12.60
CA ALA A 182 -1.54 9.90 -11.82
C ALA A 182 -0.86 11.24 -12.14
N TYR A 183 -0.79 12.14 -11.16
CA TYR A 183 -0.04 13.39 -11.24
C TYR A 183 1.30 13.23 -10.53
N GLU A 184 2.39 13.50 -11.23
CA GLU A 184 3.75 13.38 -10.71
C GLU A 184 4.35 14.76 -10.42
N LEU A 185 4.81 14.93 -9.18
CA LEU A 185 5.52 16.12 -8.74
C LEU A 185 7.04 15.89 -8.88
N GLU A 186 7.76 16.94 -9.26
CA GLU A 186 9.22 16.88 -9.37
C GLU A 186 9.91 16.50 -8.06
N ALA A 187 11.03 15.78 -8.17
CA ALA A 187 11.92 15.44 -7.07
C ALA A 187 12.43 16.71 -6.37
N ASN A 188 12.38 16.75 -5.04
CA ASN A 188 12.64 17.95 -4.22
C ASN A 188 11.80 19.19 -4.60
N GLY A 189 10.74 19.03 -5.40
CA GLY A 189 9.92 20.14 -5.83
C GLY A 189 9.17 20.79 -4.66
N GLU A 190 8.97 22.10 -4.74
CA GLU A 190 8.30 22.88 -3.70
C GLU A 190 6.96 23.39 -4.21
N TYR A 191 5.90 23.14 -3.45
CA TYR A 191 4.53 23.42 -3.84
C TYR A 191 3.76 24.07 -2.71
N THR A 192 2.70 24.80 -3.08
CA THR A 192 1.72 25.31 -2.11
C THR A 192 0.34 24.73 -2.41
N ILE A 193 -0.48 24.53 -1.37
CA ILE A 193 -1.93 24.34 -1.49
C ILE A 193 -2.58 25.51 -0.77
N SER A 194 -2.87 26.60 -1.48
CA SER A 194 -3.39 27.82 -0.85
C SER A 194 -4.87 27.70 -0.42
N GLY A 195 -5.62 26.83 -1.08
CA GLY A 195 -7.04 26.61 -0.87
C GLY A 195 -7.47 25.15 -1.12
N PRO A 196 -8.78 24.86 -1.11
CA PRO A 196 -9.28 23.51 -1.35
C PRO A 196 -9.04 23.08 -2.80
N ILE A 197 -8.52 21.87 -2.98
CA ILE A 197 -8.52 21.14 -4.25
C ILE A 197 -9.58 20.04 -4.12
N ASP A 198 -10.57 19.95 -5.01
CA ASP A 198 -11.57 18.87 -5.00
C ASP A 198 -11.49 18.05 -6.29
N PHE A 199 -11.04 16.79 -6.15
CA PHE A 199 -10.95 15.86 -7.27
C PHE A 199 -12.31 15.29 -7.68
N GLY A 200 -13.37 15.58 -6.92
CA GLY A 200 -14.72 15.14 -7.24
C GLY A 200 -14.79 13.63 -7.42
N ALA A 201 -15.49 13.19 -8.46
CA ALA A 201 -15.70 11.77 -8.74
C ALA A 201 -14.51 11.08 -9.43
N ARG A 202 -13.38 11.76 -9.65
CA ARG A 202 -12.21 11.17 -10.32
C ARG A 202 -11.39 10.33 -9.34
N LYS A 203 -10.82 9.23 -9.83
CA LYS A 203 -9.82 8.45 -9.14
C LYS A 203 -8.45 9.06 -9.41
N VAL A 204 -7.75 9.50 -8.35
CA VAL A 204 -6.53 10.31 -8.49
C VAL A 204 -5.41 9.71 -7.65
N THR A 205 -4.23 9.60 -8.27
CA THR A 205 -2.96 9.47 -7.55
C THR A 205 -2.21 10.80 -7.71
N ILE A 206 -1.79 11.40 -6.60
CA ILE A 206 -0.72 12.41 -6.62
C ILE A 206 0.49 11.79 -5.95
N ARG A 207 1.64 11.85 -6.61
CA ARG A 207 2.89 11.32 -6.08
C ARG A 207 4.04 12.31 -6.24
N GLY A 208 4.87 12.42 -5.23
CA GLY A 208 6.21 12.99 -5.36
C GLY A 208 7.23 11.93 -5.77
N ASN A 209 8.49 12.21 -5.52
CA ASN A 209 9.58 11.27 -5.75
C ASN A 209 9.88 10.44 -4.48
N LYS A 210 10.05 9.13 -4.64
CA LYS A 210 10.23 8.15 -3.54
C LYS A 210 11.46 8.41 -2.65
N ILE A 211 12.53 8.96 -3.21
CA ILE A 211 13.79 9.24 -2.50
C ILE A 211 13.84 10.71 -2.06
N ASN A 212 13.48 11.60 -2.98
CA ASN A 212 13.57 13.05 -2.84
C ASN A 212 12.16 13.64 -2.78
N HIS A 213 11.49 13.44 -1.64
CA HIS A 213 10.10 13.86 -1.45
C HIS A 213 9.84 15.30 -1.91
N SER A 214 8.71 15.49 -2.60
CA SER A 214 8.20 16.83 -2.89
C SER A 214 7.66 17.46 -1.61
N LYS A 215 7.82 18.77 -1.47
CA LYS A 215 7.43 19.56 -0.28
C LYS A 215 6.19 20.37 -0.57
N ILE A 216 5.14 20.19 0.23
CA ILE A 216 3.84 20.82 0.06
C ILE A 216 3.54 21.68 1.28
N THR A 217 3.49 22.99 1.09
CA THR A 217 3.10 23.94 2.14
C THR A 217 1.60 24.24 2.05
N PHE A 218 0.86 24.01 3.13
CA PHE A 218 -0.56 24.36 3.16
C PHE A 218 -0.75 25.85 3.50
N GLY A 219 -1.66 26.51 2.80
CA GLY A 219 -2.23 27.78 3.23
C GLY A 219 -3.30 27.59 4.33
N GLN A 220 -3.86 28.69 4.83
CA GLN A 220 -4.88 28.66 5.91
C GLN A 220 -6.11 27.81 5.57
N SER A 221 -6.51 27.80 4.30
CA SER A 221 -7.65 27.05 3.76
C SER A 221 -7.23 25.85 2.92
N GLY A 222 -5.95 25.49 2.91
CA GLY A 222 -5.42 24.36 2.15
C GLY A 222 -6.01 23.04 2.63
N ARG A 223 -6.50 22.23 1.68
CA ARG A 223 -7.01 20.88 1.91
C ARG A 223 -7.24 20.15 0.59
N ILE A 224 -7.17 18.83 0.64
CA ILE A 224 -7.44 17.96 -0.50
C ILE A 224 -8.80 17.31 -0.26
N LEU A 225 -9.70 17.40 -1.23
CA LEU A 225 -11.05 16.86 -1.19
C LEU A 225 -11.23 15.77 -2.25
N THR A 226 -11.95 14.72 -1.88
CA THR A 226 -12.32 13.65 -2.81
C THR A 226 -13.70 13.07 -2.49
N GLN A 227 -14.30 12.40 -3.46
CA GLN A 227 -15.44 11.51 -3.25
C GLN A 227 -15.28 10.20 -4.02
N ASN A 228 -14.06 9.91 -4.47
CA ASN A 228 -13.67 8.64 -5.08
C ASN A 228 -12.25 8.27 -4.59
N GLY A 229 -11.61 7.27 -5.19
CA GLY A 229 -10.27 6.84 -4.81
C GLY A 229 -9.24 7.96 -4.88
N LEU A 230 -8.40 8.04 -3.85
CA LEU A 230 -7.33 9.04 -3.74
C LEU A 230 -6.09 8.37 -3.18
N LYS A 231 -4.96 8.42 -3.89
CA LYS A 231 -3.67 8.02 -3.35
C LYS A 231 -2.74 9.23 -3.31
N ILE A 232 -2.08 9.40 -2.16
CA ILE A 232 -1.09 10.45 -1.90
C ILE A 232 0.20 9.72 -1.52
N LYS A 233 1.25 9.84 -2.34
CA LYS A 233 2.50 9.08 -2.17
C LYS A 233 3.74 9.98 -2.17
N PHE A 234 4.76 9.66 -1.37
CA PHE A 234 6.12 10.23 -1.46
C PHE A 234 6.21 11.76 -1.31
N MET A 235 5.56 12.31 -0.30
CA MET A 235 5.42 13.76 -0.11
C MET A 235 5.57 14.19 1.35
N ASP A 236 6.11 15.39 1.53
CA ASP A 236 6.22 16.07 2.81
C ASP A 236 5.21 17.22 2.89
N PHE A 237 4.26 17.13 3.81
CA PHE A 237 3.22 18.13 4.04
C PHE A 237 3.53 19.00 5.25
N TYR A 238 3.53 20.32 5.06
CA TYR A 238 3.69 21.31 6.12
C TYR A 238 2.36 22.01 6.38
N CYS A 239 1.67 21.61 7.45
CA CYS A 239 0.28 21.98 7.73
C CYS A 239 0.12 23.08 8.80
N ASN A 240 1.22 23.68 9.25
CA ASN A 240 1.23 24.62 10.37
C ASN A 240 0.33 25.86 10.16
N ALA A 241 0.20 26.33 8.93
CA ALA A 241 -0.63 27.50 8.59
C ALA A 241 -2.14 27.18 8.52
N MET A 242 -2.55 25.91 8.46
CA MET A 242 -3.96 25.51 8.44
C MET A 242 -4.70 26.05 9.67
N GLU A 243 -5.85 26.70 9.48
CA GLU A 243 -6.54 27.38 10.57
C GLU A 243 -7.14 26.40 11.60
N LYS A 244 -6.57 26.35 12.81
CA LYS A 244 -7.02 25.48 13.92
C LYS A 244 -8.53 25.59 14.21
N GLY A 245 -9.09 26.79 14.13
CA GLY A 245 -10.51 27.06 14.42
C GLY A 245 -11.47 26.61 13.33
N SER A 246 -11.01 26.48 12.07
CA SER A 246 -11.86 26.20 10.93
C SER A 246 -12.44 24.79 11.00
N SER A 247 -13.78 24.66 10.95
CA SER A 247 -14.49 23.37 11.02
C SER A 247 -14.15 22.41 9.89
N ASP A 248 -13.62 22.95 8.80
CA ASP A 248 -13.23 22.21 7.59
C ASP A 248 -11.71 22.03 7.48
N ALA A 249 -10.95 22.33 8.53
CA ALA A 249 -9.50 22.11 8.53
C ALA A 249 -9.21 20.61 8.55
N SER A 250 -8.64 20.12 7.45
CA SER A 250 -8.27 18.72 7.28
C SER A 250 -7.13 18.58 6.27
N LEU A 251 -6.30 17.54 6.39
CA LEU A 251 -5.43 17.13 5.30
C LEU A 251 -6.28 16.63 4.12
N ILE A 252 -7.09 15.58 4.40
CA ILE A 252 -8.07 15.03 3.46
C ILE A 252 -9.47 15.30 4.01
N GLY A 253 -10.30 15.95 3.20
CA GLY A 253 -11.74 16.03 3.40
C GLY A 253 -12.48 15.22 2.34
N LEU A 254 -13.72 14.86 2.61
CA LEU A 254 -14.62 14.35 1.58
C LEU A 254 -15.39 15.51 0.94
N SER A 255 -15.79 15.38 -0.32
CA SER A 255 -16.43 16.49 -1.04
C SER A 255 -17.71 16.97 -0.32
N LYS A 256 -17.98 18.28 -0.33
CA LYS A 256 -19.19 18.83 0.31
C LYS A 256 -20.46 18.56 -0.50
N THR A 257 -20.31 18.17 -1.76
CA THR A 257 -21.36 17.89 -2.73
C THR A 257 -21.22 16.44 -3.22
N PRO A 258 -21.66 15.46 -2.42
CA PRO A 258 -21.56 14.06 -2.80
C PRO A 258 -22.29 13.76 -4.12
N ASN A 259 -21.68 12.93 -4.96
CA ASN A 259 -22.29 12.37 -6.15
C ASN A 259 -23.39 11.40 -5.73
N GLU A 260 -24.63 11.66 -6.17
CA GLU A 260 -25.79 10.82 -5.83
C GLU A 260 -25.67 9.38 -6.35
N GLN A 261 -24.82 9.10 -7.33
CA GLN A 261 -24.54 7.73 -7.78
C GLN A 261 -23.84 6.87 -6.72
N LEU A 262 -23.14 7.47 -5.76
CA LEU A 262 -22.50 6.76 -4.65
C LEU A 262 -23.51 6.31 -3.58
N LYS A 263 -24.73 6.82 -3.64
CA LYS A 263 -25.72 6.65 -2.58
C LYS A 263 -26.32 5.26 -2.61
N VAL A 264 -26.11 4.51 -1.54
CA VAL A 264 -26.70 3.18 -1.37
C VAL A 264 -28.05 3.25 -0.65
N SER A 265 -28.82 2.16 -0.63
CA SER A 265 -30.20 2.13 -0.10
C SER A 265 -30.32 2.52 1.38
N SER A 266 -29.28 2.32 2.19
CA SER A 266 -29.21 2.78 3.58
C SER A 266 -28.94 4.30 3.73
N GLY A 267 -28.69 4.98 2.62
CA GLY A 267 -28.57 6.44 2.49
C GLY A 267 -27.16 6.99 2.62
N GLU A 268 -26.15 6.16 2.86
CA GLU A 268 -24.74 6.52 2.84
C GLU A 268 -24.22 6.70 1.40
N TYR A 269 -23.28 7.64 1.21
CA TYR A 269 -22.51 7.79 -0.03
C TYR A 269 -21.23 6.96 0.08
N VAL A 270 -21.19 5.81 -0.57
CA VAL A 270 -20.11 4.83 -0.40
C VAL A 270 -18.97 5.12 -1.38
N ILE A 271 -17.78 5.37 -0.83
CA ILE A 271 -16.53 5.45 -1.58
C ILE A 271 -15.88 4.06 -1.52
N LYS A 272 -15.93 3.33 -2.64
CA LYS A 272 -15.40 1.96 -2.74
C LYS A 272 -13.89 1.96 -2.97
N ASP A 273 -13.43 2.77 -3.91
CA ASP A 273 -12.01 2.91 -4.19
C ASP A 273 -11.25 3.46 -2.97
N PRO A 274 -10.03 2.98 -2.72
CA PRO A 274 -9.31 3.28 -1.49
C PRO A 274 -8.85 4.73 -1.44
N ILE A 275 -8.80 5.28 -0.21
CA ILE A 275 -8.10 6.52 0.12
C ILE A 275 -6.80 6.13 0.84
N VAL A 276 -5.65 6.48 0.27
CA VAL A 276 -4.33 6.01 0.72
C VAL A 276 -3.39 7.19 0.94
N ILE A 277 -2.72 7.20 2.08
CA ILE A 277 -1.52 8.01 2.36
C ILE A 277 -0.36 7.03 2.52
N GLN A 278 0.65 7.11 1.66
CA GLN A 278 1.76 6.16 1.64
C GLN A 278 3.09 6.88 1.56
N SER A 279 4.04 6.48 2.42
CA SER A 279 5.39 7.04 2.42
C SER A 279 5.38 8.57 2.44
N CYS A 280 4.53 9.16 3.28
CA CYS A 280 4.42 10.60 3.42
C CYS A 280 4.83 11.05 4.82
N ASN A 281 5.40 12.25 4.91
CA ASN A 281 5.58 12.94 6.18
C ASN A 281 4.57 14.07 6.27
N VAL A 282 3.81 14.14 7.36
CA VAL A 282 2.87 15.23 7.64
C VAL A 282 3.30 15.91 8.92
N TYR A 283 3.64 17.18 8.81
CA TYR A 283 4.12 18.00 9.92
C TYR A 283 3.04 18.98 10.37
N ASP A 284 2.82 19.00 11.68
CA ASP A 284 2.07 20.03 12.39
C ASP A 284 0.61 20.13 11.95
N LEU A 285 0.00 18.98 11.66
CA LEU A 285 -1.41 18.87 11.31
C LEU A 285 -2.28 19.39 12.46
N ASN A 286 -3.00 20.46 12.20
CA ASN A 286 -3.71 21.20 13.24
C ASN A 286 -5.05 20.58 13.63
N ARG A 287 -5.65 19.71 12.80
CA ARG A 287 -7.00 19.20 13.04
C ARG A 287 -7.22 17.78 12.49
N HIS A 288 -7.94 17.62 11.39
CA HIS A 288 -8.35 16.30 10.90
C HIS A 288 -7.32 15.74 9.88
N LEU A 289 -6.96 14.48 10.00
CA LEU A 289 -6.28 13.73 8.93
C LEU A 289 -7.29 13.36 7.84
N LEU A 290 -8.47 12.88 8.26
CA LEU A 290 -9.61 12.56 7.40
C LEU A 290 -10.88 13.17 8.00
N TYR A 291 -11.66 13.87 7.17
CA TYR A 291 -12.93 14.45 7.57
C TYR A 291 -14.04 14.20 6.53
N ASP A 292 -15.21 13.74 6.96
CA ASP A 292 -16.36 13.48 6.07
C ASP A 292 -17.12 14.74 5.61
N SER A 293 -16.61 15.93 5.93
CA SER A 293 -17.24 17.22 5.61
C SER A 293 -18.69 17.34 6.11
N GLY A 294 -19.05 16.60 7.17
CA GLY A 294 -20.40 16.59 7.72
C GLY A 294 -21.44 15.96 6.80
N LYS A 295 -21.01 15.14 5.84
CA LYS A 295 -21.86 14.39 4.91
C LYS A 295 -21.88 12.91 5.28
N LYS A 296 -22.93 12.22 4.85
CA LYS A 296 -23.17 10.81 5.21
C LYS A 296 -22.33 9.86 4.35
N TYR A 297 -21.04 10.13 4.22
CA TYR A 297 -20.15 9.24 3.47
C TYR A 297 -19.90 7.93 4.22
N CYS A 298 -19.64 6.86 3.48
CA CYS A 298 -19.03 5.66 4.00
C CYS A 298 -17.74 5.39 3.21
N VAL A 299 -16.59 5.47 3.87
CA VAL A 299 -15.30 5.14 3.24
C VAL A 299 -15.07 3.64 3.41
N GLU A 300 -14.94 2.91 2.30
CA GLU A 300 -14.71 1.47 2.36
C GLU A 300 -13.30 1.17 2.88
N ASN A 301 -12.28 1.82 2.32
CA ASN A 301 -10.88 1.58 2.69
C ASN A 301 -10.14 2.91 2.84
N PHE A 302 -9.70 3.20 4.07
CA PHE A 302 -8.75 4.27 4.35
C PHE A 302 -7.46 3.69 4.93
N THR A 303 -6.33 3.95 4.27
CA THR A 303 -5.04 3.38 4.64
C THR A 303 -3.98 4.46 4.81
N VAL A 304 -3.22 4.37 5.89
CA VAL A 304 -1.98 5.11 6.10
C VAL A 304 -0.85 4.08 6.25
N LYS A 305 0.11 4.07 5.32
CA LYS A 305 1.22 3.12 5.29
C LYS A 305 2.57 3.83 5.22
N ALA A 306 3.59 3.30 5.88
CA ALA A 306 4.98 3.78 5.78
C ALA A 306 5.13 5.29 6.05
N SER A 307 4.26 5.89 6.85
CA SER A 307 4.12 7.36 6.95
C SER A 307 4.40 7.89 8.35
N PHE A 308 4.87 9.14 8.43
CA PHE A 308 5.05 9.87 9.67
C PHE A 308 4.03 11.00 9.77
N ILE A 309 3.12 10.94 10.75
CA ILE A 309 2.05 11.93 10.93
C ILE A 309 2.22 12.61 12.28
N ARG A 310 2.71 13.84 12.28
CA ARG A 310 2.80 14.71 13.47
C ARG A 310 1.66 15.72 13.49
N CYS A 311 0.92 15.72 14.58
CA CYS A 311 -0.22 16.59 14.80
C CYS A 311 0.05 17.61 15.91
N ASN A 312 -0.56 18.79 15.80
CA ASN A 312 -0.85 19.66 16.93
C ASN A 312 -2.29 19.38 17.36
N GLN A 313 -2.54 18.22 17.98
CA GLN A 313 -3.91 17.71 18.14
C GLN A 313 -4.81 18.70 18.91
N SER A 314 -5.63 19.44 18.16
CA SER A 314 -6.63 20.35 18.72
C SER A 314 -8.06 19.77 18.64
N ASN A 315 -8.24 18.73 17.83
CA ASN A 315 -9.52 18.07 17.59
C ASN A 315 -9.32 16.59 17.24
N THR A 316 -10.39 15.93 16.78
CA THR A 316 -10.37 14.51 16.39
C THR A 316 -9.49 14.32 15.16
N ILE A 317 -8.67 13.26 15.09
CA ILE A 317 -7.79 13.06 13.91
C ILE A 317 -8.56 12.44 12.73
N VAL A 318 -9.29 11.35 12.95
CA VAL A 318 -10.15 10.72 11.95
C VAL A 318 -11.60 10.97 12.31
N TYR A 319 -12.27 11.85 11.57
CA TYR A 319 -13.58 12.34 11.95
C TYR A 319 -14.67 12.07 10.91
N PHE A 320 -15.58 11.17 11.29
CA PHE A 320 -16.84 10.94 10.60
C PHE A 320 -17.98 11.56 11.42
N ASN A 321 -18.29 12.83 11.12
CA ASN A 321 -19.32 13.59 11.81
C ASN A 321 -20.74 13.09 11.54
N LYS A 322 -21.01 12.60 10.32
CA LYS A 322 -22.28 11.94 9.95
C LYS A 322 -22.08 10.59 9.28
N GLY A 323 -20.89 10.36 8.74
CA GLY A 323 -20.52 9.20 7.99
C GLY A 323 -20.01 8.03 8.83
N SER A 324 -19.45 7.07 8.12
CA SER A 324 -19.01 5.77 8.60
C SER A 324 -17.75 5.33 7.86
N PHE A 325 -17.11 4.28 8.35
CA PHE A 325 -16.06 3.56 7.62
C PHE A 325 -16.34 2.06 7.62
N ILE A 326 -15.83 1.34 6.63
CA ILE A 326 -15.78 -0.13 6.65
C ILE A 326 -14.42 -0.58 7.17
N ASN A 327 -13.32 -0.15 6.54
CA ASN A 327 -11.96 -0.51 6.93
C ASN A 327 -11.08 0.73 7.09
N ILE A 328 -10.40 0.82 8.22
CA ILE A 328 -9.31 1.78 8.44
C ILE A 328 -8.06 1.02 8.85
N THR A 329 -6.94 1.30 8.18
CA THR A 329 -5.67 0.65 8.43
C THR A 329 -4.54 1.66 8.59
N PHE A 330 -3.84 1.56 9.71
CA PHE A 330 -2.52 2.18 9.90
C PHE A 330 -1.48 1.07 9.90
N LYS A 331 -0.45 1.18 9.07
CA LYS A 331 0.59 0.15 8.93
C LYS A 331 1.97 0.78 8.82
N GLU A 332 2.96 0.25 9.54
CA GLU A 332 4.37 0.68 9.41
C GLU A 332 4.51 2.20 9.55
N SER A 333 3.74 2.80 10.46
CA SER A 333 3.56 4.25 10.50
C SER A 333 3.70 4.80 11.91
N THR A 334 4.16 6.05 11.99
CA THR A 334 4.25 6.81 13.22
C THR A 334 3.16 7.85 13.23
N LEU A 335 2.35 7.87 14.30
CA LEU A 335 1.35 8.91 14.51
C LEU A 335 1.59 9.55 15.88
N CYS A 336 1.89 10.85 15.91
CA CYS A 336 2.20 11.53 17.15
C CYS A 336 1.52 12.88 17.29
N SER A 337 1.32 13.31 18.54
CA SER A 337 0.95 14.67 18.89
C SER A 337 2.08 15.37 19.62
N THR A 338 2.36 16.62 19.25
CA THR A 338 3.29 17.52 19.97
C THR A 338 2.67 18.10 21.24
N VAL A 339 1.35 17.92 21.43
CA VAL A 339 0.62 18.43 22.58
C VAL A 339 0.00 17.27 23.36
N GLN A 340 0.17 17.28 24.69
CA GLN A 340 -0.53 16.40 25.62
C GLN A 340 -1.93 16.94 25.95
N ASN A 341 -2.68 17.19 24.90
CA ASN A 341 -4.05 17.68 24.94
C ASN A 341 -4.75 17.21 23.65
N GLY A 342 -6.06 17.36 23.57
CA GLY A 342 -6.78 17.09 22.34
C GLY A 342 -8.07 16.32 22.53
N SER A 343 -8.59 15.85 21.41
CA SER A 343 -9.85 15.10 21.30
C SER A 343 -9.58 13.61 21.11
N TYR A 344 -10.56 12.86 20.64
CA TYR A 344 -10.44 11.46 20.23
C TYR A 344 -9.40 11.30 19.10
N PHE A 345 -8.80 10.12 18.96
CA PHE A 345 -8.09 9.77 17.73
C PHE A 345 -9.11 9.61 16.59
N ALA A 346 -10.15 8.81 16.82
CA ALA A 346 -11.23 8.60 15.86
C ALA A 346 -12.61 8.87 16.46
N GLN A 347 -13.50 9.51 15.71
CA GLN A 347 -14.91 9.68 16.07
C GLN A 347 -15.82 9.31 14.90
N VAL A 348 -16.82 8.48 15.17
CA VAL A 348 -17.78 8.01 14.16
C VAL A 348 -19.21 8.11 14.68
N ASN A 349 -20.01 8.93 14.02
CA ASN A 349 -21.41 9.16 14.39
C ASN A 349 -22.41 8.45 13.47
N GLY A 350 -21.97 7.89 12.33
CA GLY A 350 -22.83 7.19 11.39
C GLY A 350 -23.18 5.76 11.80
N ASN A 351 -23.70 5.01 10.82
CA ASN A 351 -24.12 3.63 10.98
C ASN A 351 -22.93 2.66 11.03
N ARG A 352 -23.04 1.62 11.85
CA ARG A 352 -22.08 0.51 11.85
C ARG A 352 -22.14 -0.30 10.55
N PRO A 353 -21.07 -1.06 10.20
CA PRO A 353 -20.95 -1.71 8.89
C PRO A 353 -22.16 -2.54 8.47
N ASN A 354 -22.69 -3.40 9.35
CA ASN A 354 -23.84 -4.27 9.04
C ASN A 354 -25.20 -3.57 8.88
N LYS A 355 -25.23 -2.23 8.96
CA LYS A 355 -26.41 -1.40 8.67
C LYS A 355 -26.25 -0.59 7.39
N ILE A 356 -25.10 -0.71 6.72
CA ILE A 356 -24.81 -0.08 5.43
C ILE A 356 -25.06 -1.11 4.35
N THR A 357 -25.85 -0.76 3.33
CA THR A 357 -26.17 -1.66 2.22
C THR A 357 -24.89 -2.13 1.52
N GLY A 358 -24.73 -3.44 1.39
CA GLY A 358 -23.55 -4.06 0.77
C GLY A 358 -22.48 -4.55 1.76
N TYR A 359 -22.59 -4.21 3.06
CA TYR A 359 -21.57 -4.56 4.04
C TYR A 359 -22.14 -5.35 5.23
N SER A 360 -21.34 -6.29 5.71
CA SER A 360 -21.66 -7.12 6.88
C SER A 360 -20.72 -6.88 8.04
N ASN A 361 -19.45 -6.59 7.75
CA ASN A 361 -18.40 -6.42 8.74
C ASN A 361 -17.50 -5.24 8.36
N GLY A 362 -16.72 -4.76 9.31
CA GLY A 362 -15.67 -3.77 9.10
C GLY A 362 -14.48 -4.03 10.02
N THR A 363 -13.40 -3.30 9.81
CA THR A 363 -12.14 -3.46 10.52
C THR A 363 -11.51 -2.14 10.94
N PHE A 364 -10.82 -2.13 12.09
CA PHE A 364 -10.03 -1.00 12.56
C PHE A 364 -8.65 -1.52 13.00
N ASN A 365 -7.62 -1.12 12.25
CA ASN A 365 -6.36 -1.86 12.21
C ASN A 365 -5.14 -0.98 12.48
N PHE A 366 -4.20 -1.52 13.27
CA PHE A 366 -2.86 -0.99 13.50
C PHE A 366 -1.85 -2.12 13.40
N TYR A 367 -0.90 -2.00 12.49
CA TYR A 367 0.14 -3.00 12.27
C TYR A 367 1.51 -2.33 12.31
N ASN A 368 2.40 -2.77 13.19
CA ASN A 368 3.76 -2.22 13.28
C ASN A 368 3.75 -0.68 13.32
N CYS A 369 2.94 -0.10 14.21
CA CYS A 369 2.82 1.35 14.32
C CYS A 369 3.44 1.85 15.63
N THR A 370 3.91 3.10 15.62
CA THR A 370 4.28 3.84 16.83
C THR A 370 3.32 5.01 17.01
N VAL A 371 2.52 4.97 18.08
CA VAL A 371 1.46 5.96 18.35
C VAL A 371 1.77 6.67 19.68
N TYR A 372 1.94 7.99 19.63
CA TYR A 372 2.41 8.78 20.77
C TYR A 372 1.55 10.02 21.05
N ASN A 373 1.19 10.25 22.32
CA ASN A 373 0.47 11.45 22.78
C ASN A 373 -0.90 11.71 22.11
N LEU A 374 -1.48 10.74 21.39
CA LEU A 374 -2.74 10.92 20.69
C LEU A 374 -3.93 10.57 21.57
N ALA A 375 -4.91 11.48 21.60
CA ALA A 375 -6.01 11.44 22.55
C ALA A 375 -5.53 11.35 24.00
N TYR A 376 -4.41 12.01 24.33
CA TYR A 376 -3.78 11.98 25.64
C TYR A 376 -4.82 12.14 26.78
N SER A 377 -5.63 13.19 26.69
CA SER A 377 -6.64 13.55 27.69
C SER A 377 -8.07 13.12 27.33
N LYS A 378 -8.27 12.15 26.43
CA LYS A 378 -9.60 11.64 26.00
C LYS A 378 -9.59 10.13 25.77
N ASP A 379 -10.76 9.54 25.63
CA ASP A 379 -10.84 8.14 25.15
C ASP A 379 -10.25 8.10 23.73
N PHE A 380 -9.62 6.99 23.32
CA PHE A 380 -8.99 6.92 22.00
C PHE A 380 -10.03 7.00 20.86
N THR A 381 -11.19 6.39 21.04
CA THR A 381 -12.29 6.46 20.08
C THR A 381 -13.58 6.95 20.71
N ASN A 382 -14.41 7.58 19.88
CA ASN A 382 -15.82 7.84 20.18
C ASN A 382 -16.69 7.42 19.00
N TRP A 383 -17.17 6.19 19.03
CA TRP A 383 -17.91 5.64 17.90
C TRP A 383 -19.25 5.02 18.36
N ASN A 384 -20.30 5.84 18.27
CA ASN A 384 -21.62 5.58 18.87
C ASN A 384 -22.17 4.21 18.48
N SER A 385 -22.31 3.97 17.18
CA SER A 385 -22.93 2.74 16.66
C SER A 385 -21.98 1.54 16.62
N TYR A 386 -20.67 1.76 16.80
CA TYR A 386 -19.60 0.77 16.58
C TYR A 386 -19.21 0.06 17.87
N ARG A 387 -19.21 0.77 19.00
CA ARG A 387 -18.77 0.23 20.30
C ARG A 387 -19.58 -1.00 20.69
N GLY A 388 -18.87 -2.06 21.06
CA GLY A 388 -19.44 -3.30 21.55
C GLY A 388 -20.18 -4.14 20.50
N GLN A 389 -19.95 -3.90 19.21
CA GLN A 389 -20.63 -4.60 18.11
C GLN A 389 -19.75 -5.66 17.44
N ALA A 390 -20.26 -6.88 17.31
CA ALA A 390 -19.54 -8.00 16.70
C ALA A 390 -19.21 -7.80 15.21
N CYS A 391 -19.87 -6.87 14.51
CA CYS A 391 -19.58 -6.58 13.10
C CYS A 391 -18.33 -5.73 12.89
N LEU A 392 -17.64 -5.29 13.95
CA LEU A 392 -16.39 -4.57 13.86
C LEU A 392 -15.28 -5.38 14.52
N THR A 393 -14.23 -5.65 13.75
CA THR A 393 -13.03 -6.36 14.21
C THR A 393 -11.90 -5.37 14.47
N LEU A 394 -11.24 -5.49 15.60
CA LEU A 394 -10.04 -4.73 15.93
C LEU A 394 -8.80 -5.59 15.66
N ASN A 395 -7.88 -5.11 14.83
CA ASN A 395 -6.64 -5.85 14.54
C ASN A 395 -5.44 -4.99 14.92
N PHE A 396 -4.89 -5.21 16.12
CA PHE A 396 -3.68 -4.51 16.57
C PHE A 396 -2.56 -5.54 16.70
N SER A 397 -1.53 -5.43 15.89
CA SER A 397 -0.35 -6.30 16.00
C SER A 397 0.92 -5.47 15.99
N ARG A 398 1.84 -5.85 16.89
CA ARG A 398 3.19 -5.28 17.00
C ARG A 398 3.17 -3.76 17.07
N THR A 399 2.16 -3.17 17.69
CA THR A 399 1.97 -1.71 17.75
C THR A 399 2.30 -1.20 19.15
N ILE A 400 3.01 -0.08 19.21
CA ILE A 400 3.35 0.62 20.45
C ILE A 400 2.44 1.83 20.60
N PHE A 401 1.65 1.87 21.67
CA PHE A 401 0.87 3.03 22.10
C PHE A 401 1.49 3.60 23.38
N VAL A 402 1.95 4.84 23.33
CA VAL A 402 2.46 5.58 24.49
C VAL A 402 1.67 6.86 24.68
N ASP A 403 1.23 7.12 25.90
CA ASP A 403 0.52 8.34 26.29
C ASP A 403 -0.76 8.57 25.46
N CYS A 404 -1.46 7.47 25.15
CA CYS A 404 -2.67 7.47 24.33
C CYS A 404 -3.93 7.11 25.13
N GLY A 405 -5.06 7.69 24.73
CA GLY A 405 -6.40 7.22 25.16
C GLY A 405 -6.64 7.19 26.67
N LYS A 406 -6.02 8.09 27.45
CA LYS A 406 -6.01 8.10 28.92
C LYS A 406 -5.51 6.81 29.60
N GLY A 407 -4.69 6.01 28.90
CA GLY A 407 -4.18 4.74 29.43
C GLY A 407 -5.27 3.67 29.61
N ASP A 408 -6.35 3.75 28.81
CA ASP A 408 -7.49 2.84 28.87
C ASP A 408 -7.99 2.49 27.45
N MET A 409 -7.07 2.07 26.57
CA MET A 409 -7.29 1.95 25.13
C MET A 409 -8.37 0.92 24.79
N THR A 410 -8.06 -0.36 24.96
CA THR A 410 -8.88 -1.51 24.58
C THR A 410 -10.23 -1.53 25.30
N ASN A 411 -10.26 -1.15 26.59
CA ASN A 411 -11.48 -1.07 27.38
C ASN A 411 -12.48 -0.05 26.83
N LYS A 412 -11.99 1.14 26.45
CA LYS A 412 -12.84 2.21 25.93
C LYS A 412 -13.28 1.94 24.50
N ILE A 413 -12.34 1.51 23.66
CA ILE A 413 -12.58 1.17 22.25
C ILE A 413 -13.65 0.07 22.15
N MET A 414 -13.49 -1.01 22.92
CA MET A 414 -14.39 -2.16 22.84
C MET A 414 -15.68 -1.99 23.64
N GLY A 415 -15.58 -1.51 24.88
CA GLY A 415 -16.69 -1.41 25.83
C GLY A 415 -17.27 -2.72 26.36
N ASN A 416 -17.20 -3.81 25.58
CA ASN A 416 -17.56 -5.16 26.00
C ASN A 416 -16.79 -6.21 25.15
N ALA A 417 -16.91 -7.49 25.52
CA ALA A 417 -16.20 -8.58 24.85
C ALA A 417 -16.83 -9.07 23.53
N ASN A 418 -17.91 -8.44 23.04
CA ASN A 418 -18.61 -8.87 21.82
C ASN A 418 -17.88 -8.48 20.54
N MET A 419 -17.03 -7.46 20.59
CA MET A 419 -16.21 -7.07 19.44
C MET A 419 -15.15 -8.13 19.17
N SER A 420 -15.03 -8.51 17.89
CA SER A 420 -13.95 -9.37 17.43
C SER A 420 -12.62 -8.63 17.57
N ARG A 421 -11.56 -9.35 17.93
CA ARG A 421 -10.24 -8.78 18.20
C ARG A 421 -9.14 -9.76 17.90
N ASN A 422 -8.13 -9.28 17.19
CA ASN A 422 -6.87 -9.98 16.96
C ASN A 422 -5.77 -9.07 17.49
N PHE A 423 -5.28 -9.40 18.69
CA PHE A 423 -4.27 -8.64 19.39
C PHE A 423 -3.01 -9.46 19.63
N GLU A 424 -1.87 -8.88 19.28
CA GLU A 424 -0.59 -9.59 19.33
C GLU A 424 0.58 -8.62 19.54
N TYR A 425 1.37 -8.84 20.59
CA TYR A 425 2.62 -8.12 20.87
C TYR A 425 2.47 -6.59 20.85
N ASN A 426 1.35 -6.07 21.38
CA ASN A 426 1.16 -4.64 21.52
C ASN A 426 1.75 -4.13 22.84
N THR A 427 2.19 -2.88 22.87
CA THR A 427 2.59 -2.18 24.10
C THR A 427 1.60 -1.05 24.38
N TYR A 428 1.09 -0.96 25.62
CA TYR A 428 0.25 0.15 26.07
C TYR A 428 0.89 0.79 27.30
N TRP A 429 1.51 1.95 27.11
CA TRP A 429 2.21 2.71 28.15
C TRP A 429 1.56 4.07 28.33
N TYR A 430 1.37 4.52 29.56
CA TYR A 430 0.76 5.80 29.84
C TYR A 430 1.35 6.40 31.12
N ASN A 431 1.82 7.65 31.02
CA ASN A 431 2.44 8.39 32.11
C ASN A 431 3.53 7.59 32.86
N GLY A 432 4.40 6.92 32.09
CA GLY A 432 5.54 6.17 32.65
C GLY A 432 5.17 4.83 33.29
N SER A 433 3.99 4.29 33.00
CA SER A 433 3.53 3.00 33.56
C SER A 433 2.69 2.20 32.56
N GLN A 434 2.57 0.89 32.79
CA GLN A 434 1.70 0.02 32.00
C GLN A 434 0.23 0.46 32.13
N SER A 435 -0.47 0.50 31.00
CA SER A 435 -1.90 0.84 30.92
C SER A 435 -2.80 -0.33 31.32
N ASN A 436 -4.07 -0.05 31.64
CA ASN A 436 -5.02 -1.06 32.14
C ASN A 436 -5.83 -1.72 31.01
N ASP A 437 -5.18 -2.37 30.07
CA ASP A 437 -5.79 -2.86 28.82
C ASP A 437 -6.25 -4.32 28.88
N LYS A 438 -7.38 -4.59 29.55
CA LYS A 438 -7.81 -5.95 29.90
C LYS A 438 -8.24 -6.86 28.74
N TYR A 439 -8.57 -6.28 27.57
CA TYR A 439 -9.05 -7.07 26.44
C TYR A 439 -7.93 -7.58 25.53
N ASP A 440 -6.73 -7.03 25.68
CA ASP A 440 -5.52 -7.55 25.06
C ASP A 440 -4.73 -8.35 26.10
N THR A 441 -4.67 -9.66 25.91
CA THR A 441 -3.97 -10.58 26.82
C THR A 441 -2.58 -10.97 26.32
N ASN A 442 -2.16 -10.45 25.15
CA ASN A 442 -0.91 -10.78 24.49
C ASN A 442 0.02 -9.55 24.41
N THR A 443 -0.03 -8.70 25.42
CA THR A 443 0.72 -7.44 25.49
C THR A 443 2.17 -7.65 25.91
N LEU A 444 3.04 -6.73 25.49
CA LEU A 444 4.34 -6.51 26.14
C LEU A 444 4.14 -5.55 27.32
N ASP A 445 4.64 -5.94 28.49
CA ASP A 445 4.43 -5.27 29.78
C ASP A 445 5.62 -4.41 30.25
N THR A 446 6.61 -4.23 29.37
CA THR A 446 7.83 -3.45 29.61
C THR A 446 7.78 -2.09 28.90
N ASP A 447 8.51 -1.11 29.44
CA ASP A 447 8.66 0.22 28.84
C ASP A 447 9.32 0.12 27.45
N PRO A 448 8.72 0.70 26.38
CA PRO A 448 9.32 0.69 25.04
C PRO A 448 10.64 1.48 24.95
N GLY A 449 10.94 2.36 25.91
CA GLY A 449 12.23 3.03 26.02
C GLY A 449 12.55 3.94 24.83
N PHE A 450 11.65 4.84 24.45
CA PHE A 450 11.95 5.77 23.36
C PHE A 450 13.11 6.71 23.73
N ILE A 451 14.09 6.88 22.83
CA ILE A 451 15.26 7.75 23.06
C ILE A 451 14.85 9.20 23.33
N ASN A 452 13.99 9.79 22.48
CA ASN A 452 13.57 11.19 22.64
C ASN A 452 12.21 11.48 21.98
N ALA A 453 11.16 10.80 22.47
CA ALA A 453 9.81 10.88 21.92
C ALA A 453 9.26 12.33 21.84
N VAL A 454 9.61 13.18 22.81
CA VAL A 454 9.18 14.59 22.86
C VAL A 454 9.66 15.38 21.65
N ASN A 455 10.85 15.06 21.13
CA ASN A 455 11.42 15.70 19.94
C ASN A 455 11.15 14.92 18.64
N GLY A 456 10.30 13.88 18.69
CA GLY A 456 9.92 13.07 17.54
C GLY A 456 10.89 11.95 17.18
N ASP A 457 11.85 11.63 18.06
CA ASP A 457 12.70 10.45 17.92
C ASP A 457 12.11 9.31 18.76
N PHE A 458 11.51 8.35 18.06
CA PHE A 458 10.86 7.20 18.68
C PHE A 458 11.72 5.94 18.62
N THR A 459 13.03 6.08 18.41
CA THR A 459 13.97 4.93 18.42
C THR A 459 13.75 4.10 19.67
N VAL A 460 13.47 2.82 19.46
CA VAL A 460 13.05 1.88 20.51
C VAL A 460 14.28 1.29 21.20
N THR A 461 14.33 1.33 22.53
CA THR A 461 15.39 0.64 23.30
C THR A 461 14.87 -0.46 24.23
N GLY A 462 13.56 -0.64 24.33
CA GLY A 462 12.93 -1.70 25.13
C GLY A 462 13.26 -3.09 24.60
N ALA A 463 13.85 -3.95 25.44
CA ALA A 463 14.35 -5.26 25.00
C ALA A 463 13.26 -6.18 24.43
N SER A 464 12.07 -6.23 25.05
CA SER A 464 10.94 -7.03 24.57
C SER A 464 10.41 -6.52 23.22
N GLN A 465 10.35 -5.19 23.07
CA GLN A 465 9.89 -4.54 21.84
C GLN A 465 10.87 -4.79 20.70
N LEU A 466 12.18 -4.75 20.97
CA LEU A 466 13.23 -5.10 20.00
C LEU A 466 13.16 -6.57 19.58
N GLU A 467 13.04 -7.49 20.54
CA GLU A 467 12.91 -8.94 20.26
C GLU A 467 11.70 -9.25 19.38
N LYS A 468 10.56 -8.60 19.66
CA LYS A 468 9.30 -8.79 18.92
C LYS A 468 9.12 -7.82 17.76
N ARG A 469 10.12 -6.97 17.47
CA ARG A 469 10.09 -6.02 16.34
C ARG A 469 8.82 -5.17 16.31
N THR A 470 8.43 -4.64 17.46
CA THR A 470 7.19 -3.86 17.64
C THR A 470 7.43 -2.38 17.44
N GLY A 471 6.44 -1.66 16.91
CA GLY A 471 6.57 -0.26 16.53
C GLY A 471 6.71 -0.10 15.02
N ASP A 472 6.75 1.17 14.59
CA ASP A 472 7.10 1.53 13.22
C ASP A 472 8.56 1.09 12.91
N PRO A 473 8.79 0.28 11.86
CA PRO A 473 10.13 -0.22 11.51
C PRO A 473 11.20 0.84 11.35
N ARG A 474 10.84 2.10 11.01
CA ARG A 474 11.77 3.23 10.91
C ARG A 474 12.55 3.48 12.22
N TRP A 475 12.00 3.10 13.36
CA TRP A 475 12.59 3.33 14.69
C TRP A 475 13.27 2.12 15.29
N LEU A 476 13.37 1.04 14.52
CA LEU A 476 14.00 -0.20 14.94
C LEU A 476 15.36 -0.34 14.25
N PRO A 477 16.34 -0.98 14.90
CA PRO A 477 17.61 -1.28 14.25
C PRO A 477 17.37 -2.16 13.01
N LEU A 478 18.21 -1.98 11.99
CA LEU A 478 18.28 -2.90 10.86
C LEU A 478 18.68 -4.28 11.38
N VAL A 479 18.06 -5.32 10.82
CA VAL A 479 18.50 -6.70 11.06
C VAL A 479 19.56 -6.97 10.00
N GLU A 480 20.80 -7.25 10.41
CA GLU A 480 21.77 -7.86 9.50
C GLU A 480 21.25 -9.27 9.19
N GLU A 481 20.98 -9.55 7.91
CA GLU A 481 20.58 -10.89 7.43
C GLU A 481 21.72 -11.90 7.51
#